data_AF-A0A8I1ZNS2-F1
#
_entry.id   AF-A0A8I1ZNS2-F1
#
_cell.length_a   1.000
_cell.length_b   1.000
_cell.length_c   1.000
_cell.angle_alpha   90.00
_cell.angle_beta   90.00
_cell.angle_gamma   90.00
#
_symmetry.space_group_name_H-M   'P 1'
#
loop_
_entity.id
_entity.type
_entity.pdbx_description
1 polymer ?
#
loop_
_entity_poly.entity_id
_entity_poly.type
_entity_poly.pdbx_seq_one_letter_code
_entity_poly.pdbx_strand_id
1 'polypeptide(L)'
;MKLRIYSVATLLIIGILAFTETAFGAVVRISWSGNTESDLDGYKVYYGNSSQQYLGSLDVGDTTSVDVSNLGEGLTYYFAVTAYDVNGNESGYSQEVSIAIPEHTPVEEPGDVDKSTGDQGGTIDDTDSGLEPLADSDSDGIPDNVELMWGLNPDDPFDSSLDDDADGAVNLVEYMAGTDPLDPANCPGSDDIFKDVIGQVGDVIDLSWLNANGDLTFHPLMATMPDVLDNTVTATEPGAYLYNVYDTNGYLVYRVRISITANLSAMGAYEPGAPMNLDELLMGITIQISGRAILRDVPVGIGTSFTGAASAVSYGDVESVEFDLLPYGLVLAEPATVSVEIDGENPVVERYDEESGAWETIAGASCADGLVNFSTIEFGKFKVSAEQETAPAASGGGGGCFISSVCP
;
A
#
# COMPACT_ATOMS: atom_id res chain seq x y z
N MET A 1 -39.84 -69.83 16.27
CA MET A 1 -39.71 -68.55 17.01
C MET A 1 -38.27 -68.05 16.82
N LYS A 2 -38.12 -66.80 16.36
CA LYS A 2 -36.90 -66.00 16.17
C LYS A 2 -36.11 -66.14 14.84
N LEU A 3 -36.52 -65.25 13.93
CA LEU A 3 -35.75 -64.56 12.90
C LEU A 3 -34.55 -63.78 13.49
N ARG A 4 -33.44 -63.63 12.74
CA ARG A 4 -32.56 -62.43 12.59
C ARG A 4 -31.23 -62.87 11.93
N ILE A 5 -31.07 -62.68 10.62
CA ILE A 5 -30.49 -61.50 9.91
C ILE A 5 -28.95 -61.50 9.99
N TYR A 6 -28.33 -61.60 8.80
CA TYR A 6 -26.90 -61.47 8.54
C TYR A 6 -26.42 -60.05 8.89
N SER A 7 -25.26 -59.93 9.54
CA SER A 7 -24.51 -58.67 9.55
C SER A 7 -23.07 -58.95 9.15
N VAL A 8 -22.78 -58.52 7.92
CA VAL A 8 -21.44 -58.28 7.38
C VAL A 8 -20.77 -57.28 8.30
N ALA A 9 -19.71 -57.69 9.00
CA ALA A 9 -18.83 -56.77 9.69
C ALA A 9 -17.81 -56.23 8.68
N THR A 10 -18.22 -55.18 7.95
CA THR A 10 -17.32 -54.38 7.13
C THR A 10 -16.42 -53.58 8.07
N LEU A 11 -15.11 -53.65 7.83
CA LEU A 11 -14.08 -52.88 8.52
C LEU A 11 -14.34 -51.38 8.30
N LEU A 12 -14.80 -50.66 9.32
CA LEU A 12 -14.87 -49.20 9.29
C LEU A 12 -13.54 -48.67 9.85
N ILE A 13 -12.60 -48.36 8.97
CA ILE A 13 -11.46 -47.50 9.30
C ILE A 13 -12.07 -46.10 9.51
N ILE A 14 -12.30 -45.74 10.77
CA ILE A 14 -12.59 -44.36 11.15
C ILE A 14 -11.27 -43.61 10.99
N GLY A 15 -11.10 -42.95 9.84
CA GLY A 15 -10.10 -41.91 9.69
C GLY A 15 -10.47 -40.80 10.65
N ILE A 16 -9.69 -40.65 11.73
CA ILE A 16 -9.66 -39.42 12.49
C ILE A 16 -8.99 -38.40 11.56
N LEU A 17 -9.80 -37.65 10.80
CA LEU A 17 -9.36 -36.36 10.31
C LEU A 17 -9.22 -35.49 11.56
N ALA A 18 -7.99 -35.29 12.02
CA ALA A 18 -7.67 -34.11 12.79
C ALA A 18 -7.90 -32.93 11.84
N PHE A 19 -9.04 -32.26 11.98
CA PHE A 19 -9.16 -30.89 11.51
C PHE A 19 -8.12 -30.10 12.30
N THR A 20 -7.03 -29.73 11.66
CA THR A 20 -6.24 -28.60 12.13
C THR A 20 -7.09 -27.38 11.80
N GLU A 21 -7.90 -26.94 12.77
CA GLU A 21 -8.38 -25.57 12.74
C GLU A 21 -7.13 -24.70 12.84
N THR A 22 -6.76 -24.08 11.73
CA THR A 22 -5.85 -22.94 11.77
C THR A 22 -6.64 -21.83 12.45
N ALA A 23 -6.52 -21.74 13.77
CA ALA A 23 -6.94 -20.57 14.50
C ALA A 23 -6.00 -19.43 14.09
N PHE A 24 -6.51 -18.50 13.28
CA PHE A 24 -5.90 -17.18 13.22
C PHE A 24 -6.08 -16.58 14.61
N GLY A 25 -4.97 -16.26 15.29
CA GLY A 25 -5.03 -15.63 16.59
C GLY A 25 -4.60 -14.19 16.49
N ALA A 26 -5.28 -13.33 17.24
CA ALA A 26 -4.95 -11.91 17.30
C ALA A 26 -3.52 -11.68 17.80
N VAL A 27 -2.98 -10.51 17.46
CA VAL A 27 -1.67 -10.04 17.89
C VAL A 27 -1.87 -8.83 18.79
N VAL A 28 -1.20 -8.81 19.94
CA VAL A 28 -1.23 -7.67 20.87
C VAL A 28 0.20 -7.22 21.17
N ARG A 29 0.50 -5.95 20.88
CA ARG A 29 1.75 -5.31 21.27
C ARG A 29 1.71 -4.88 22.73
N ILE A 30 2.73 -5.28 23.49
CA ILE A 30 2.92 -4.88 24.89
C ILE A 30 4.21 -4.06 24.98
N SER A 31 4.16 -2.91 25.67
CA SER A 31 5.33 -2.05 25.92
C SER A 31 5.40 -1.62 27.39
N TRP A 32 6.61 -1.40 27.90
CA TRP A 32 6.85 -1.01 29.30
C TRP A 32 8.02 -0.03 29.44
N SER A 33 8.11 0.59 30.61
CA SER A 33 9.27 1.41 30.97
C SER A 33 10.42 0.52 31.46
N GLY A 34 11.60 0.68 30.85
CA GLY A 34 12.78 -0.10 31.19
C GLY A 34 13.35 0.19 32.58
N ASN A 35 13.87 -0.86 33.20
CA ASN A 35 14.70 -0.87 34.39
C ASN A 35 16.11 -0.30 34.10
N THR A 36 16.81 0.17 35.13
CA THR A 36 18.14 0.85 35.00
C THR A 36 19.23 0.22 35.87
N GLU A 37 18.90 -0.88 36.53
CA GLU A 37 19.80 -1.66 37.35
C GLU A 37 20.96 -2.22 36.50
N SER A 38 22.18 -2.17 37.05
CA SER A 38 23.39 -2.51 36.28
C SER A 38 23.56 -4.00 35.97
N ASP A 39 22.77 -4.84 36.63
CA ASP A 39 22.75 -6.30 36.51
C ASP A 39 21.52 -6.80 35.73
N LEU A 40 20.68 -5.92 35.17
CA LEU A 40 19.59 -6.26 34.27
C LEU A 40 20.12 -6.98 33.02
N ASP A 41 19.52 -8.11 32.67
CA ASP A 41 19.89 -8.93 31.50
C ASP A 41 18.73 -9.09 30.51
N GLY A 42 17.47 -8.93 30.95
CA GLY A 42 16.31 -8.89 30.06
C GLY A 42 14.96 -8.96 30.76
N TYR A 43 13.91 -9.19 29.97
CA TYR A 43 12.53 -9.26 30.42
C TYR A 43 11.81 -10.53 29.94
N LYS A 44 10.77 -10.90 30.69
CA LYS A 44 9.77 -11.89 30.28
C LYS A 44 8.38 -11.27 30.35
N VAL A 45 7.61 -11.47 29.29
CA VAL A 45 6.20 -11.09 29.20
C VAL A 45 5.35 -12.31 29.50
N TYR A 46 4.47 -12.19 30.47
CA TYR A 46 3.55 -13.23 30.92
C TYR A 46 2.13 -12.87 30.49
N TYR A 47 1.38 -13.86 30.02
CA TYR A 47 0.01 -13.65 29.58
C TYR A 47 -0.92 -14.83 29.89
N GLY A 48 -2.20 -14.53 30.07
CA GLY A 48 -3.22 -15.55 30.35
C GLY A 48 -4.63 -14.98 30.36
N ASN A 49 -5.63 -15.85 30.45
CA ASN A 49 -7.05 -15.47 30.34
C ASN A 49 -7.72 -15.13 31.67
N SER A 50 -6.96 -15.00 32.75
CA SER A 50 -7.46 -14.66 34.08
C SER A 50 -6.42 -13.81 34.80
N SER A 51 -6.88 -12.76 35.47
CA SER A 51 -6.02 -11.85 36.23
C SER A 51 -5.11 -12.62 37.19
N GLN A 52 -3.82 -12.31 37.16
CA GLN A 52 -2.76 -12.93 37.96
C GLN A 52 -2.58 -14.45 37.76
N GLN A 53 -3.15 -15.02 36.69
CA GLN A 53 -2.97 -16.42 36.30
C GLN A 53 -2.46 -16.48 34.86
N TYR A 54 -1.14 -16.52 34.72
CA TYR A 54 -0.46 -16.56 33.43
C TYR A 54 -0.23 -18.01 32.99
N LEU A 55 -0.71 -18.33 31.78
CA LEU A 55 -0.60 -19.66 31.18
C LEU A 55 0.52 -19.73 30.13
N GLY A 56 0.95 -18.57 29.62
CA GLY A 56 2.05 -18.40 28.67
C GLY A 56 3.06 -17.37 29.15
N SER A 57 4.29 -17.51 28.68
CA SER A 57 5.38 -16.54 28.89
C SER A 57 6.30 -16.49 27.69
N LEU A 58 6.76 -15.30 27.33
CA LEU A 58 7.74 -15.04 26.28
C LEU A 58 8.97 -14.36 26.88
N ASP A 59 10.15 -14.94 26.67
CA ASP A 59 11.41 -14.27 26.97
C ASP A 59 11.79 -13.37 25.80
N VAL A 60 11.96 -12.09 26.08
CA VAL A 60 12.14 -11.05 25.06
C VAL A 60 13.52 -10.43 25.12
N GLY A 61 14.39 -10.87 26.04
CA GLY A 61 15.70 -10.28 26.24
C GLY A 61 15.61 -8.82 26.71
N ASP A 62 16.64 -8.03 26.44
CA ASP A 62 16.71 -6.61 26.82
C ASP A 62 15.96 -5.71 25.82
N THR A 63 14.67 -5.95 25.67
CA THR A 63 13.75 -5.07 24.93
C THR A 63 12.70 -4.49 25.87
N THR A 64 12.02 -3.42 25.46
CA THR A 64 10.93 -2.80 26.23
C THR A 64 9.57 -2.88 25.52
N SER A 65 9.48 -3.69 24.47
CA SER A 65 8.26 -4.00 23.74
C SER A 65 8.30 -5.37 23.06
N VAL A 66 7.13 -5.97 22.83
CA VAL A 66 6.98 -7.21 22.06
C VAL A 66 5.56 -7.41 21.54
N ASP A 67 5.41 -8.13 20.42
CA ASP A 67 4.14 -8.60 19.90
C ASP A 67 3.83 -10.03 20.38
N VAL A 68 2.71 -10.20 21.07
CA VAL A 68 2.21 -11.49 21.52
C VAL A 68 1.14 -11.96 20.54
N SER A 69 1.48 -12.97 19.73
CA SER A 69 0.63 -13.51 18.67
C SER A 69 -0.10 -14.78 19.06
N ASN A 70 -1.00 -15.25 18.19
CA ASN A 70 -1.81 -16.46 18.37
C ASN A 70 -2.78 -16.38 19.57
N LEU A 71 -3.28 -15.18 19.89
CA LEU A 71 -4.25 -14.99 20.95
C LEU A 71 -5.65 -15.35 20.46
N GLY A 72 -6.28 -16.33 21.11
CA GLY A 72 -7.64 -16.76 20.78
C GLY A 72 -8.66 -15.63 20.93
N GLU A 73 -9.48 -15.47 19.90
CA GLU A 73 -10.60 -14.52 19.85
C GLU A 73 -11.65 -14.81 20.94
N GLY A 74 -12.37 -13.77 21.36
CA GLY A 74 -13.38 -13.83 22.41
C GLY A 74 -12.89 -13.92 23.84
N LEU A 75 -11.59 -13.89 24.03
CA LEU A 75 -10.99 -14.01 25.34
C LEU A 75 -10.38 -12.68 25.77
N THR A 76 -10.57 -12.34 27.05
CA THR A 76 -9.76 -11.30 27.68
C THR A 76 -8.39 -11.89 28.04
N TYR A 77 -7.33 -11.24 27.59
CA TYR A 77 -5.96 -11.53 28.00
C TYR A 77 -5.46 -10.49 28.99
N TYR A 78 -4.72 -10.97 29.98
CA TYR A 78 -4.05 -10.20 31.00
C TYR A 78 -2.55 -10.37 30.80
N PHE A 79 -1.79 -9.28 30.86
CA PHE A 79 -0.36 -9.24 30.61
C PHE A 79 0.38 -8.62 31.79
N ALA A 80 1.53 -9.19 32.15
CA ALA A 80 2.47 -8.63 33.11
C ALA A 80 3.90 -8.91 32.67
N VAL A 81 4.84 -8.09 33.11
CA VAL A 81 6.26 -8.18 32.75
C VAL A 81 7.11 -8.40 34.00
N THR A 82 8.12 -9.24 33.92
CA THR A 82 9.20 -9.31 34.93
C THR A 82 10.54 -9.00 34.28
N ALA A 83 11.41 -8.29 35.00
CA ALA A 83 12.84 -8.21 34.68
C ALA A 83 13.60 -9.40 35.28
N TYR A 84 14.66 -9.86 34.63
CA TYR A 84 15.66 -10.80 35.17
C TYR A 84 17.09 -10.28 35.09
N ASP A 85 17.91 -10.67 36.06
CA ASP A 85 19.33 -10.31 36.12
C ASP A 85 20.23 -11.33 35.39
N VAL A 86 21.53 -11.01 35.25
CA VAL A 86 22.56 -11.87 34.63
C VAL A 86 22.75 -13.22 35.33
N ASN A 87 22.20 -13.39 36.52
CA ASN A 87 22.20 -14.63 37.29
C ASN A 87 20.90 -15.43 37.12
N GLY A 88 19.94 -14.91 36.34
CA GLY A 88 18.63 -15.49 36.09
C GLY A 88 17.63 -15.28 37.23
N ASN A 89 17.88 -14.37 38.17
CA ASN A 89 16.91 -14.06 39.21
C ASN A 89 15.82 -13.14 38.63
N GLU A 90 14.56 -13.57 38.72
CA GLU A 90 13.41 -12.78 38.28
C GLU A 90 12.86 -11.89 39.41
N SER A 91 12.48 -10.68 39.02
CA SER A 91 11.75 -9.73 39.86
C SER A 91 10.29 -10.17 40.09
N GLY A 92 9.53 -9.37 40.84
CA GLY A 92 8.07 -9.51 40.90
C GLY A 92 7.41 -8.99 39.62
N TYR A 93 6.17 -9.41 39.37
CA TYR A 93 5.38 -8.94 38.23
C TYR A 93 5.15 -7.41 38.28
N SER A 94 5.12 -6.80 37.10
CA SER A 94 4.64 -5.43 36.89
C SER A 94 3.18 -5.25 37.32
N GLN A 95 2.66 -4.03 37.20
CA GLN A 95 1.21 -3.86 37.13
C GLN A 95 0.68 -4.60 35.90
N GLU A 96 -0.49 -5.21 36.07
CA GLU A 96 -1.14 -5.98 35.01
C GLU A 96 -1.97 -5.05 34.12
N VAL A 97 -1.94 -5.33 32.82
CA VAL A 97 -2.81 -4.70 31.82
C VAL A 97 -3.68 -5.78 31.17
N SER A 98 -4.86 -5.42 30.68
CA SER A 98 -5.78 -6.38 30.05
C SER A 98 -6.38 -5.85 28.77
N ILE A 99 -6.61 -6.74 27.81
CA ILE A 99 -7.29 -6.46 26.54
C ILE A 99 -8.29 -7.57 26.24
N ALA A 100 -9.46 -7.23 25.72
CA ALA A 100 -10.43 -8.19 25.22
C ALA A 100 -10.22 -8.36 23.71
N ILE A 101 -9.94 -9.59 23.27
CA ILE A 101 -9.90 -9.90 21.84
C ILE A 101 -11.34 -10.16 21.39
N PRO A 102 -11.88 -9.42 20.41
CA PRO A 102 -13.26 -9.60 19.95
C PRO A 102 -13.48 -11.01 19.34
N GLU A 103 -14.70 -11.56 19.46
CA GLU A 103 -15.10 -12.79 18.74
C GLU A 103 -15.52 -12.43 17.31
N HIS A 104 -14.96 -13.08 16.29
CA HIS A 104 -15.61 -13.13 14.99
C HIS A 104 -16.85 -14.05 15.07
N THR A 105 -18.05 -13.46 15.12
CA THR A 105 -19.30 -14.24 15.06
C THR A 105 -19.66 -14.56 13.61
N PRO A 106 -19.93 -15.83 13.24
CA PRO A 106 -20.54 -16.14 11.95
C PRO A 106 -22.01 -15.70 12.00
N VAL A 107 -22.37 -14.66 11.24
CA VAL A 107 -23.73 -14.10 11.27
C VAL A 107 -24.69 -14.98 10.45
N GLU A 108 -25.76 -15.47 11.09
CA GLU A 108 -26.89 -16.18 10.46
C GLU A 108 -27.72 -15.24 9.54
N GLU A 109 -28.16 -15.80 8.41
CA GLU A 109 -28.90 -15.17 7.30
C GLU A 109 -30.23 -14.49 7.73
N PRO A 110 -30.52 -13.23 7.33
CA PRO A 110 -31.75 -12.56 7.74
C PRO A 110 -32.93 -12.87 6.81
N GLY A 111 -33.97 -13.48 7.39
CA GLY A 111 -35.29 -13.65 6.78
C GLY A 111 -36.15 -12.37 6.84
N ASP A 112 -36.60 -11.95 5.67
CA ASP A 112 -37.84 -11.22 5.29
C ASP A 112 -38.45 -10.18 6.28
N VAL A 113 -38.42 -8.89 5.89
CA VAL A 113 -38.98 -7.77 6.65
C VAL A 113 -40.33 -7.32 6.07
N ASP A 114 -41.41 -7.58 6.80
CA ASP A 114 -42.72 -6.93 6.64
C ASP A 114 -42.78 -5.64 7.50
N LYS A 115 -43.10 -4.49 6.89
CA LYS A 115 -43.21 -3.19 7.57
C LYS A 115 -44.68 -2.80 7.78
N SER A 116 -45.13 -2.80 9.03
CA SER A 116 -46.30 -2.06 9.49
C SER A 116 -45.97 -1.16 10.70
N THR A 117 -46.11 0.15 10.48
CA THR A 117 -46.62 1.21 11.38
C THR A 117 -46.03 1.44 12.79
N GLY A 118 -45.53 2.68 13.01
CA GLY A 118 -46.13 3.59 14.01
C GLY A 118 -45.42 3.88 15.35
N ASP A 119 -44.79 5.07 15.40
CA ASP A 119 -44.75 6.07 16.49
C ASP A 119 -44.01 5.83 17.83
N GLN A 120 -43.54 6.96 18.36
CA GLN A 120 -42.58 7.30 19.41
C GLN A 120 -42.85 6.72 20.82
N GLY A 121 -41.76 6.40 21.54
CA GLY A 121 -41.78 6.23 22.99
C GLY A 121 -40.41 5.78 23.53
N GLY A 122 -39.66 6.68 24.15
CA GLY A 122 -38.38 6.36 24.77
C GLY A 122 -38.51 5.49 26.02
N THR A 123 -37.64 4.49 26.12
CA THR A 123 -37.19 3.85 27.35
C THR A 123 -35.69 3.61 27.19
N ILE A 124 -34.89 4.24 28.05
CA ILE A 124 -33.50 3.88 28.28
C ILE A 124 -33.48 2.44 28.81
N ASP A 125 -33.00 1.51 27.99
CA ASP A 125 -32.67 0.15 28.41
C ASP A 125 -31.19 -0.09 28.14
N ASP A 126 -30.52 -0.49 29.20
CA ASP A 126 -29.08 -0.54 29.41
C ASP A 126 -28.58 -1.91 28.94
N THR A 127 -28.31 -2.03 27.63
CA THR A 127 -27.41 -3.03 27.03
C THR A 127 -26.89 -2.48 25.71
N ASP A 128 -26.04 -1.46 25.79
CA ASP A 128 -25.22 -1.00 24.67
C ASP A 128 -23.77 -1.32 25.01
N SER A 129 -23.30 -2.48 24.56
CA SER A 129 -21.87 -2.73 24.38
C SER A 129 -21.40 -1.88 23.20
N GLY A 130 -21.41 -0.56 23.41
CA GLY A 130 -21.09 0.49 22.45
C GLY A 130 -19.61 0.47 22.10
N LEU A 131 -19.21 -0.52 21.31
CA LEU A 131 -18.08 -0.38 20.41
C LEU A 131 -18.64 0.25 19.14
N GLU A 132 -18.72 1.57 19.14
CA GLU A 132 -18.81 2.31 17.89
C GLU A 132 -17.63 1.85 17.00
N PRO A 133 -17.81 1.67 15.68
CA PRO A 133 -16.66 1.53 14.78
C PRO A 133 -15.67 2.67 15.08
N LEU A 134 -14.37 2.37 15.11
CA LEU A 134 -13.36 3.42 15.22
C LEU A 134 -13.63 4.42 14.10
N ALA A 135 -13.73 5.70 14.45
CA ALA A 135 -13.96 6.74 13.48
C ALA A 135 -12.83 6.72 12.45
N ASP A 136 -13.22 6.84 11.19
CA ASP A 136 -12.37 6.97 10.01
C ASP A 136 -13.07 8.06 9.19
N SER A 137 -12.65 9.30 9.46
CA SER A 137 -13.38 10.52 9.13
C SER A 137 -13.32 10.83 7.63
N ASP A 138 -12.25 10.46 6.95
CA ASP A 138 -12.10 10.57 5.50
C ASP A 138 -12.30 9.24 4.73
N SER A 139 -12.50 8.14 5.47
CA SER A 139 -12.79 6.81 4.92
C SER A 139 -11.67 6.24 4.07
N ASP A 140 -10.42 6.57 4.40
CA ASP A 140 -9.22 6.04 3.77
C ASP A 140 -8.77 4.69 4.36
N GLY A 141 -9.48 4.14 5.33
CA GLY A 141 -9.18 2.83 5.90
C GLY A 141 -8.07 2.83 6.97
N ILE A 142 -7.52 3.97 7.34
CA ILE A 142 -6.74 4.18 8.57
C ILE A 142 -7.65 4.91 9.57
N PRO A 143 -7.89 4.38 10.79
CA PRO A 143 -8.75 5.06 11.76
C PRO A 143 -8.13 6.37 12.31
N ASP A 144 -8.97 7.38 12.62
CA ASP A 144 -8.58 8.70 13.14
C ASP A 144 -7.56 8.63 14.29
N ASN A 145 -7.74 7.66 15.20
CA ASN A 145 -6.86 7.52 16.36
C ASN A 145 -5.46 7.00 15.99
N VAL A 146 -5.35 6.24 14.90
CA VAL A 146 -4.11 5.73 14.34
C VAL A 146 -3.42 6.84 13.57
N GLU A 147 -4.17 7.56 12.73
CA GLU A 147 -3.66 8.72 11.99
C GLU A 147 -3.06 9.77 12.93
N LEU A 148 -3.77 10.15 13.99
CA LEU A 148 -3.25 11.08 15.00
C LEU A 148 -2.01 10.56 15.74
N MET A 149 -1.85 9.25 15.87
CA MET A 149 -0.68 8.64 16.51
C MET A 149 0.55 8.71 15.61
N TRP A 150 0.37 8.59 14.30
CA TRP A 150 1.42 8.67 13.30
C TRP A 150 1.67 10.08 12.76
N GLY A 151 0.79 11.03 13.08
CA GLY A 151 0.88 12.40 12.60
C GLY A 151 0.28 12.62 11.21
N LEU A 152 -0.52 11.66 10.74
CA LEU A 152 -1.41 11.80 9.60
C LEU A 152 -2.61 12.69 9.95
N ASN A 153 -3.36 13.09 8.94
CA ASN A 153 -4.47 14.01 9.01
C ASN A 153 -5.81 13.29 8.77
N PRO A 154 -6.65 13.11 9.82
CA PRO A 154 -7.94 12.40 9.74
C PRO A 154 -8.99 12.93 8.75
N ASP A 155 -8.70 14.04 8.08
CA ASP A 155 -9.59 14.67 7.11
C ASP A 155 -9.01 14.66 5.68
N ASP A 156 -7.86 14.01 5.44
CA ASP A 156 -7.17 13.94 4.14
C ASP A 156 -6.95 12.49 3.64
N PRO A 157 -7.84 11.96 2.80
CA PRO A 157 -7.83 10.54 2.45
C PRO A 157 -6.66 10.10 1.55
N PHE A 158 -5.79 11.04 1.18
CA PHE A 158 -4.64 10.79 0.33
C PHE A 158 -3.34 10.58 1.10
N ASP A 159 -3.28 10.96 2.38
CA ASP A 159 -2.07 10.75 3.18
C ASP A 159 -1.84 9.27 3.53
N SER A 160 -2.90 8.46 3.54
CA SER A 160 -2.91 6.99 3.43
C SER A 160 -1.98 6.43 2.34
N SER A 161 -1.77 7.18 1.26
CA SER A 161 -1.00 6.77 0.08
C SER A 161 0.40 7.38 0.03
N LEU A 162 0.81 8.12 1.06
CA LEU A 162 2.16 8.63 1.22
C LEU A 162 3.08 7.57 1.84
N ASP A 163 4.38 7.76 1.62
CA ASP A 163 5.49 6.95 2.11
C ASP A 163 6.34 7.87 3.00
N ASP A 164 5.94 8.00 4.26
CA ASP A 164 6.45 9.03 5.18
C ASP A 164 7.88 8.76 5.65
N ASP A 165 8.31 7.49 5.64
CA ASP A 165 9.66 7.08 6.01
C ASP A 165 10.58 6.75 4.82
N ALA A 166 10.05 6.82 3.61
CA ALA A 166 10.73 6.65 2.33
C ALA A 166 11.34 5.25 2.13
N ASP A 167 10.64 4.21 2.57
CA ASP A 167 11.04 2.82 2.43
C ASP A 167 10.38 2.10 1.22
N GLY A 168 9.44 2.76 0.54
CA GLY A 168 8.71 2.26 -0.62
C GLY A 168 7.40 1.54 -0.30
N ALA A 169 6.98 1.47 0.97
CA ALA A 169 5.63 1.15 1.39
C ALA A 169 4.85 2.42 1.71
N VAL A 170 3.53 2.40 1.52
CA VAL A 170 2.68 3.54 1.88
C VAL A 170 2.01 3.28 3.22
N ASN A 171 1.63 4.35 3.92
CA ASN A 171 1.04 4.34 5.25
C ASN A 171 -0.09 3.29 5.43
N LEU A 172 -0.98 3.15 4.42
CA LEU A 172 -2.04 2.14 4.46
C LEU A 172 -1.52 0.69 4.40
N VAL A 173 -0.51 0.42 3.57
CA VAL A 173 0.08 -0.92 3.45
C VAL A 173 0.72 -1.31 4.78
N GLU A 174 1.37 -0.36 5.44
CA GLU A 174 2.01 -0.58 6.74
C GLU A 174 1.00 -0.79 7.85
N TYR A 175 -0.08 -0.01 7.88
CA TYR A 175 -1.20 -0.23 8.79
C TYR A 175 -1.77 -1.64 8.66
N MET A 176 -2.01 -2.08 7.42
CA MET A 176 -2.54 -3.41 7.16
C MET A 176 -1.53 -4.53 7.46
N ALA A 177 -0.23 -4.25 7.38
CA ALA A 177 0.84 -5.17 7.71
C ALA A 177 1.22 -5.17 9.21
N GLY A 178 0.76 -4.17 9.99
CA GLY A 178 1.15 -3.97 11.38
C GLY A 178 2.59 -3.47 11.56
N THR A 179 3.13 -2.80 10.54
CA THR A 179 4.46 -2.17 10.56
C THR A 179 4.36 -0.69 10.97
N ASP A 180 5.47 0.06 10.99
CA ASP A 180 5.51 1.42 11.56
C ASP A 180 5.89 2.44 10.47
N PRO A 181 4.96 3.28 9.99
CA PRO A 181 5.18 4.19 8.85
C PRO A 181 6.13 5.35 9.12
N LEU A 182 6.74 5.36 10.29
CA LEU A 182 7.73 6.34 10.72
C LEU A 182 9.12 5.70 10.94
N ASP A 183 9.28 4.39 10.68
CA ASP A 183 10.53 3.65 10.85
C ASP A 183 10.84 2.79 9.61
N PRO A 184 11.75 3.25 8.73
CA PRO A 184 12.02 2.59 7.45
C PRO A 184 12.75 1.23 7.59
N ALA A 185 13.11 0.84 8.82
CA ALA A 185 13.62 -0.48 9.12
C ALA A 185 12.50 -1.49 9.49
N ASN A 186 11.31 -1.00 9.82
CA ASN A 186 10.13 -1.75 10.14
C ASN A 186 9.19 -1.71 8.93
N CYS A 187 9.58 -2.42 7.87
CA CYS A 187 8.88 -2.39 6.58
C CYS A 187 8.15 -3.70 6.28
N PRO A 188 7.05 -3.66 5.49
CA PRO A 188 6.36 -4.86 5.06
C PRO A 188 7.21 -5.69 4.09
N GLY A 189 7.15 -7.02 4.21
CA GLY A 189 7.87 -7.92 3.30
C GLY A 189 7.20 -8.12 1.93
N SER A 190 5.94 -7.72 1.80
CA SER A 190 5.11 -7.83 0.61
C SER A 190 3.93 -6.86 0.70
N ASP A 191 3.37 -6.47 -0.44
CA ASP A 191 2.15 -5.66 -0.52
C ASP A 191 1.03 -6.43 -1.23
N ASP A 192 0.13 -6.99 -0.43
CA ASP A 192 -1.06 -7.69 -0.93
C ASP A 192 -2.29 -6.78 -0.99
N ILE A 193 -2.19 -5.53 -0.52
CA ILE A 193 -3.29 -4.59 -0.34
C ILE A 193 -3.52 -3.79 -1.62
N PHE A 194 -2.48 -3.22 -2.21
CA PHE A 194 -2.64 -2.46 -3.44
C PHE A 194 -2.86 -3.36 -4.65
N LYS A 195 -3.76 -2.90 -5.54
CA LYS A 195 -4.03 -3.49 -6.85
C LYS A 195 -4.00 -2.38 -7.89
N ASP A 196 -3.00 -2.42 -8.76
CA ASP A 196 -2.75 -1.40 -9.76
C ASP A 196 -3.32 -1.78 -11.13
N VAL A 197 -3.99 -0.83 -11.77
CA VAL A 197 -4.53 -0.96 -13.13
C VAL A 197 -4.14 0.26 -13.94
N ILE A 198 -3.69 0.05 -15.17
CA ILE A 198 -3.38 1.12 -16.12
C ILE A 198 -4.36 1.06 -17.29
N GLY A 199 -4.85 2.22 -17.72
CA GLY A 199 -5.72 2.36 -18.88
C GLY A 199 -5.57 3.70 -19.60
N GLN A 200 -6.39 3.91 -20.62
CA GLN A 200 -6.49 5.18 -21.33
C GLN A 200 -7.86 5.84 -21.14
N VAL A 201 -7.92 7.15 -21.38
CA VAL A 201 -9.18 7.91 -21.34
C VAL A 201 -10.21 7.29 -22.28
N GLY A 202 -11.40 7.01 -21.73
CA GLY A 202 -12.52 6.45 -22.47
C GLY A 202 -12.51 4.92 -22.62
N ASP A 203 -11.45 4.24 -22.16
CA ASP A 203 -11.44 2.77 -22.12
C ASP A 203 -12.39 2.25 -21.02
N VAL A 204 -13.01 1.11 -21.30
CA VAL A 204 -13.75 0.35 -20.29
C VAL A 204 -12.74 -0.56 -19.58
N ILE A 205 -12.48 -0.26 -18.32
CA ILE A 205 -11.61 -1.07 -17.46
C ILE A 205 -12.46 -2.14 -16.80
N ASP A 206 -12.09 -3.41 -17.00
CA ASP A 206 -12.76 -4.58 -16.42
C ASP A 206 -11.99 -5.09 -15.20
N LEU A 207 -12.65 -5.08 -14.05
CA LEU A 207 -12.17 -5.52 -12.74
C LEU A 207 -12.73 -6.89 -12.34
N SER A 208 -13.36 -7.62 -13.27
CA SER A 208 -13.93 -8.95 -13.00
C SER A 208 -12.87 -9.98 -12.57
N TRP A 209 -11.59 -9.75 -12.90
CA TRP A 209 -10.50 -10.59 -12.39
C TRP A 209 -10.30 -10.44 -10.88
N LEU A 210 -10.65 -9.29 -10.30
CA LEU A 210 -10.57 -9.01 -8.87
C LEU A 210 -11.86 -9.42 -8.16
N ASN A 211 -13.02 -9.14 -8.77
CA ASN A 211 -14.35 -9.40 -8.20
C ASN A 211 -15.14 -10.45 -8.99
N ALA A 212 -14.53 -11.60 -9.28
CA ALA A 212 -15.14 -12.63 -10.12
C ALA A 212 -16.45 -13.21 -9.55
N ASN A 213 -16.60 -13.22 -8.22
CA ASN A 213 -17.76 -13.75 -7.53
C ASN A 213 -18.85 -12.69 -7.27
N GLY A 214 -18.55 -11.40 -7.45
CA GLY A 214 -19.47 -10.31 -7.13
C GLY A 214 -19.61 -10.02 -5.64
N ASP A 215 -18.67 -10.50 -4.83
CA ASP A 215 -18.67 -10.42 -3.36
C ASP A 215 -17.86 -9.22 -2.83
N LEU A 216 -17.28 -8.40 -3.73
CA LEU A 216 -16.55 -7.18 -3.37
C LEU A 216 -17.34 -5.93 -3.76
N THR A 217 -17.25 -4.90 -2.93
CA THR A 217 -17.78 -3.55 -3.20
C THR A 217 -16.65 -2.55 -3.31
N PHE A 218 -16.71 -1.69 -4.33
CA PHE A 218 -15.71 -0.65 -4.59
C PHE A 218 -16.26 0.70 -4.14
N HIS A 219 -15.52 1.39 -3.29
CA HIS A 219 -15.88 2.69 -2.74
C HIS A 219 -14.79 3.70 -3.12
N PRO A 220 -15.10 4.70 -3.96
CA PRO A 220 -14.11 5.71 -4.31
C PRO A 220 -13.72 6.53 -3.07
N LEU A 221 -12.44 6.90 -2.95
CA LEU A 221 -11.99 7.79 -1.86
C LEU A 221 -12.59 9.20 -1.96
N MET A 222 -12.96 9.63 -3.17
CA MET A 222 -13.67 10.88 -3.37
C MET A 222 -14.92 10.68 -4.23
N ALA A 223 -15.99 11.39 -3.88
CA ALA A 223 -17.24 11.38 -4.64
C ALA A 223 -17.12 11.92 -6.09
N THR A 224 -15.98 12.53 -6.45
CA THR A 224 -15.69 13.00 -7.81
C THR A 224 -15.13 11.89 -8.73
N MET A 225 -14.68 10.77 -8.16
CA MET A 225 -14.14 9.65 -8.93
C MET A 225 -15.29 8.84 -9.58
N PRO A 226 -15.07 8.21 -10.74
CA PRO A 226 -16.11 7.46 -11.42
C PRO A 226 -16.49 6.20 -10.63
N ASP A 227 -17.78 5.89 -10.53
CA ASP A 227 -18.25 4.67 -9.86
C ASP A 227 -17.83 3.42 -10.64
N VAL A 228 -17.47 2.36 -9.91
CA VAL A 228 -17.33 1.02 -10.48
C VAL A 228 -18.70 0.37 -10.51
N LEU A 229 -19.21 0.09 -11.72
CA LEU A 229 -20.51 -0.52 -11.95
C LEU A 229 -20.35 -1.82 -12.72
N ASP A 230 -20.93 -2.91 -12.20
CA ASP A 230 -20.85 -4.25 -12.81
C ASP A 230 -19.38 -4.66 -13.10
N ASN A 231 -18.51 -4.43 -12.10
CA ASN A 231 -17.05 -4.62 -12.19
C ASN A 231 -16.35 -3.81 -13.30
N THR A 232 -17.00 -2.80 -13.87
CA THR A 232 -16.40 -1.95 -14.89
C THR A 232 -16.35 -0.50 -14.48
N VAL A 233 -15.36 0.22 -15.00
CA VAL A 233 -15.24 1.66 -14.81
C VAL A 233 -14.66 2.31 -16.06
N THR A 234 -15.09 3.54 -16.33
CA THR A 234 -14.59 4.34 -17.45
C THR A 234 -14.31 5.75 -16.94
N ALA A 235 -13.07 6.19 -17.09
CA ALA A 235 -12.67 7.55 -16.77
C ALA A 235 -12.65 8.39 -18.05
N THR A 236 -13.05 9.66 -17.93
CA THR A 236 -13.08 10.61 -19.05
C THR A 236 -11.90 11.59 -19.03
N GLU A 237 -11.09 11.57 -17.99
CA GLU A 237 -9.93 12.44 -17.82
C GLU A 237 -8.73 11.60 -17.37
N PRO A 238 -7.49 12.06 -17.62
CA PRO A 238 -6.32 11.44 -17.04
C PRO A 238 -6.26 11.63 -15.52
N GLY A 239 -5.69 10.65 -14.80
CA GLY A 239 -5.45 10.73 -13.36
C GLY A 239 -5.35 9.37 -12.67
N ALA A 240 -5.08 9.40 -11.36
CA ALA A 240 -5.24 8.26 -10.47
C ALA A 240 -6.62 8.29 -9.81
N TYR A 241 -7.32 7.16 -9.88
CA TYR A 241 -8.59 6.95 -9.19
C TYR A 241 -8.41 5.83 -8.16
N LEU A 242 -8.64 6.14 -6.90
CA LEU A 242 -8.39 5.25 -5.77
C LEU A 242 -9.72 4.77 -5.19
N TYR A 243 -9.78 3.46 -4.93
CA TYR A 243 -10.97 2.80 -4.40
C TYR A 243 -10.60 1.92 -3.22
N ASN A 244 -11.28 2.11 -2.10
CA ASN A 244 -11.36 1.11 -1.05
C ASN A 244 -12.27 -0.02 -1.51
N VAL A 245 -11.77 -1.25 -1.43
CA VAL A 245 -12.52 -2.45 -1.80
C VAL A 245 -12.82 -3.24 -0.56
N TYR A 246 -14.11 -3.40 -0.27
CA TYR A 246 -14.58 -4.12 0.89
C TYR A 246 -15.14 -5.48 0.49
N ASP A 247 -15.02 -6.47 1.36
CA ASP A 247 -15.73 -7.74 1.24
C ASP A 247 -17.20 -7.62 1.68
N THR A 248 -17.95 -8.72 1.59
CA THR A 248 -19.35 -8.77 2.03
C THR A 248 -19.56 -8.53 3.53
N ASN A 249 -18.50 -8.59 4.33
CA ASN A 249 -18.54 -8.32 5.77
C ASN A 249 -18.17 -6.85 6.09
N GLY A 250 -17.78 -6.08 5.09
CA GLY A 250 -17.36 -4.68 5.25
C GLY A 250 -15.90 -4.53 5.68
N TYR A 251 -15.06 -5.56 5.56
CA TYR A 251 -13.62 -5.43 5.81
C TYR A 251 -12.92 -4.89 4.57
N LEU A 252 -12.05 -3.89 4.76
CA LEU A 252 -11.17 -3.41 3.70
C LEU A 252 -10.18 -4.51 3.34
N VAL A 253 -10.26 -4.99 2.09
CA VAL A 253 -9.39 -6.06 1.59
C VAL A 253 -8.35 -5.57 0.59
N TYR A 254 -8.69 -4.55 -0.21
CA TYR A 254 -7.76 -3.98 -1.18
C TYR A 254 -7.90 -2.45 -1.30
N ARG A 255 -6.81 -1.80 -1.69
CA ARG A 255 -6.81 -0.46 -2.29
C ARG A 255 -6.57 -0.62 -3.79
N VAL A 256 -7.56 -0.31 -4.61
CA VAL A 256 -7.40 -0.35 -6.07
C VAL A 256 -7.01 1.04 -6.57
N ARG A 257 -5.89 1.12 -7.29
CA ARG A 257 -5.47 2.33 -7.99
C ARG A 257 -5.62 2.13 -9.49
N ILE A 258 -6.46 2.94 -10.11
CA ILE A 258 -6.69 2.95 -11.55
C ILE A 258 -6.05 4.20 -12.12
N SER A 259 -4.94 4.03 -12.84
CA SER A 259 -4.18 5.12 -13.47
C SER A 259 -4.54 5.23 -14.95
N ILE A 260 -5.11 6.37 -15.32
CA ILE A 260 -5.61 6.64 -16.67
C ILE A 260 -4.74 7.72 -17.31
N THR A 261 -4.06 7.41 -18.41
CA THR A 261 -3.36 8.40 -19.23
C THR A 261 -4.22 8.80 -20.44
N ALA A 262 -3.94 9.92 -21.11
CA ALA A 262 -4.68 10.27 -22.32
C ALA A 262 -4.32 9.33 -23.49
N ASN A 263 -3.05 8.98 -23.62
CA ASN A 263 -2.56 7.98 -24.59
C ASN A 263 -1.47 7.12 -23.93
N LEU A 264 -1.66 5.81 -23.88
CA LEU A 264 -0.67 4.84 -23.40
C LEU A 264 0.14 4.34 -24.60
N SER A 265 1.46 4.48 -24.54
CA SER A 265 2.37 4.16 -25.64
C SER A 265 3.18 2.88 -25.39
N ALA A 266 3.53 2.58 -24.14
CA ALA A 266 4.18 1.33 -23.75
C ALA A 266 3.65 0.83 -22.41
N MET A 267 3.67 -0.49 -22.22
CA MET A 267 3.30 -1.12 -20.96
C MET A 267 4.03 -2.45 -20.79
N GLY A 268 4.41 -2.76 -19.54
CA GLY A 268 4.96 -4.05 -19.13
C GLY A 268 4.48 -4.43 -17.74
N ALA A 269 4.89 -5.61 -17.26
CA ALA A 269 4.61 -6.07 -15.91
C ALA A 269 5.92 -6.12 -15.12
N TYR A 270 5.96 -5.44 -13.99
CA TYR A 270 6.99 -5.58 -12.99
C TYR A 270 6.66 -6.76 -12.06
N GLU A 271 7.66 -7.58 -11.75
CA GLU A 271 7.57 -8.69 -10.79
C GLU A 271 8.67 -8.51 -9.73
N PRO A 272 8.33 -8.54 -8.42
CA PRO A 272 9.33 -8.43 -7.35
C PRO A 272 10.43 -9.49 -7.49
N GLY A 273 11.68 -9.05 -7.31
CA GLY A 273 12.89 -9.86 -7.42
C GLY A 273 13.54 -9.86 -8.80
N ALA A 274 12.88 -9.33 -9.84
CA ALA A 274 13.44 -9.23 -11.19
C ALA A 274 13.54 -7.76 -11.64
N PRO A 275 14.70 -7.31 -12.18
CA PRO A 275 14.78 -5.97 -12.75
C PRO A 275 13.91 -5.87 -14.00
N MET A 276 13.29 -4.72 -14.19
CA MET A 276 12.46 -4.40 -15.35
C MET A 276 13.14 -3.35 -16.22
N ASN A 277 13.06 -3.52 -17.53
CA ASN A 277 13.35 -2.48 -18.52
C ASN A 277 12.12 -2.32 -19.41
N LEU A 278 11.68 -1.09 -19.64
CA LEU A 278 10.58 -0.79 -20.54
C LEU A 278 11.01 0.34 -21.49
N ASP A 279 10.94 0.03 -22.79
CA ASP A 279 11.28 0.96 -23.87
C ASP A 279 10.00 1.45 -24.56
N GLU A 280 9.89 2.77 -24.73
CA GLU A 280 8.89 3.46 -25.53
C GLU A 280 9.60 4.11 -26.72
N LEU A 281 9.30 3.62 -27.92
CA LEU A 281 10.09 3.92 -29.12
C LEU A 281 9.64 5.19 -29.85
N LEU A 282 8.45 5.73 -29.57
CA LEU A 282 7.93 6.91 -30.27
C LEU A 282 8.56 8.20 -29.74
N MET A 283 8.77 8.28 -28.43
CA MET A 283 9.36 9.42 -27.71
C MET A 283 10.80 9.14 -27.28
N GLY A 284 11.32 7.92 -27.53
CA GLY A 284 12.69 7.54 -27.15
C GLY A 284 12.89 7.52 -25.63
N ILE A 285 11.91 6.98 -24.90
CA ILE A 285 11.93 6.92 -23.44
C ILE A 285 12.23 5.50 -23.01
N THR A 286 13.18 5.34 -22.09
CA THR A 286 13.47 4.06 -21.43
C THR A 286 13.38 4.24 -19.93
N ILE A 287 12.75 3.28 -19.24
CA ILE A 287 12.77 3.18 -17.78
C ILE A 287 13.38 1.85 -17.34
N GLN A 288 14.25 1.93 -16.35
CA GLN A 288 14.88 0.78 -15.69
C GLN A 288 14.51 0.79 -14.21
N ILE A 289 13.97 -0.33 -13.73
CA ILE A 289 13.49 -0.49 -12.36
C ILE A 289 14.22 -1.69 -11.74
N SER A 290 14.78 -1.50 -10.56
CA SER A 290 15.42 -2.57 -9.79
C SER A 290 14.37 -3.58 -9.31
N GLY A 291 14.72 -4.87 -9.25
CA GLY A 291 13.83 -5.91 -8.73
C GLY A 291 13.51 -5.79 -7.23
N ARG A 292 14.01 -4.77 -6.55
CA ARG A 292 13.71 -4.46 -5.14
C ARG A 292 12.93 -3.15 -4.98
N ALA A 293 12.57 -2.49 -6.08
CA ALA A 293 11.95 -1.17 -6.02
C ALA A 293 10.48 -1.21 -5.61
N ILE A 294 9.77 -2.32 -5.87
CA ILE A 294 8.34 -2.48 -5.60
C ILE A 294 8.09 -3.85 -4.96
N LEU A 295 7.20 -3.88 -3.95
CA LEU A 295 6.89 -5.04 -3.11
C LEU A 295 5.80 -5.99 -3.66
N ARG A 296 5.22 -5.65 -4.82
CA ARG A 296 4.12 -6.40 -5.46
C ARG A 296 4.25 -6.42 -6.98
N ASP A 297 3.45 -7.27 -7.62
CA ASP A 297 3.28 -7.25 -9.07
C ASP A 297 2.55 -5.96 -9.49
N VAL A 298 3.14 -5.21 -10.42
CA VAL A 298 2.59 -3.92 -10.87
C VAL A 298 2.68 -3.80 -12.40
N PRO A 299 1.58 -3.46 -13.10
CA PRO A 299 1.71 -3.00 -14.48
C PRO A 299 2.42 -1.64 -14.48
N VAL A 300 3.46 -1.50 -15.29
CA VAL A 300 4.19 -0.24 -15.49
C VAL A 300 3.96 0.25 -16.90
N GLY A 301 3.61 1.53 -17.03
CA GLY A 301 3.27 2.14 -18.32
C GLY A 301 3.99 3.44 -18.58
N ILE A 302 4.14 3.77 -19.86
CA ILE A 302 4.56 5.09 -20.34
C ILE A 302 3.43 5.63 -21.21
N GLY A 303 3.05 6.88 -20.99
CA GLY A 303 1.96 7.53 -21.70
C GLY A 303 2.14 9.04 -21.81
N THR A 304 1.05 9.74 -22.14
CA THR A 304 1.00 11.20 -22.22
C THR A 304 -0.36 11.70 -21.74
N SER A 305 -0.37 12.78 -20.96
CA SER A 305 -1.57 13.36 -20.38
C SER A 305 -2.25 14.42 -21.26
N PHE A 306 -1.76 14.66 -22.48
CA PHE A 306 -2.39 15.56 -23.46
C PHE A 306 -3.01 14.79 -24.64
N THR A 307 -4.12 15.31 -25.16
CA THR A 307 -4.96 14.69 -26.21
C THR A 307 -4.45 14.89 -27.64
N GLY A 308 -3.22 15.38 -27.81
CA GLY A 308 -2.55 15.60 -29.10
C GLY A 308 -1.59 14.46 -29.46
N ALA A 309 -1.16 14.38 -30.72
CA ALA A 309 -0.09 13.44 -31.09
C ALA A 309 1.16 13.72 -30.24
N ALA A 310 1.68 12.68 -29.56
CA ALA A 310 2.94 12.73 -28.84
C ALA A 310 4.04 13.16 -29.82
N SER A 311 4.46 14.42 -29.72
CA SER A 311 5.51 15.00 -30.52
C SER A 311 6.13 16.09 -29.69
N ALA A 312 7.46 16.22 -29.75
CA ALA A 312 8.15 17.30 -29.08
C ALA A 312 7.52 18.64 -29.47
N VAL A 313 7.05 19.38 -28.47
CA VAL A 313 6.45 20.70 -28.69
C VAL A 313 7.61 21.69 -28.69
N SER A 314 7.85 22.34 -29.82
CA SER A 314 8.83 23.43 -29.90
C SER A 314 8.17 24.75 -29.53
N TYR A 315 8.70 25.42 -28.51
CA TYR A 315 8.30 26.79 -28.17
C TYR A 315 9.53 27.70 -28.24
N GLY A 316 9.71 28.39 -29.37
CA GLY A 316 10.93 29.17 -29.63
C GLY A 316 12.12 28.24 -29.87
N ASP A 317 13.22 28.49 -29.15
CA ASP A 317 14.46 27.70 -29.22
C ASP A 317 14.49 26.59 -28.14
N VAL A 318 13.34 26.15 -27.59
CA VAL A 318 13.29 25.08 -26.59
C VAL A 318 12.46 23.93 -27.14
N GLU A 319 13.04 22.73 -27.11
CA GLU A 319 12.36 21.47 -27.36
C GLU A 319 11.97 20.82 -26.02
N SER A 320 10.77 20.25 -25.93
CA SER A 320 10.32 19.55 -24.73
C SER A 320 9.56 18.27 -25.03
N VAL A 321 9.82 17.24 -24.23
CA VAL A 321 9.11 15.96 -24.19
C VAL A 321 8.38 15.86 -22.86
N GLU A 322 7.05 15.82 -22.91
CA GLU A 322 6.18 15.59 -21.75
C GLU A 322 5.60 14.16 -21.82
N PHE A 323 5.66 13.44 -20.70
CA PHE A 323 5.22 12.05 -20.63
C PHE A 323 4.77 11.68 -19.21
N ASP A 324 4.00 10.61 -19.11
CA ASP A 324 3.55 10.04 -17.85
C ASP A 324 4.29 8.72 -17.61
N LEU A 325 4.73 8.49 -16.37
CA LEU A 325 5.08 7.18 -15.86
C LEU A 325 3.93 6.69 -15.00
N LEU A 326 3.48 5.47 -15.25
CA LEU A 326 2.27 4.88 -14.68
C LEU A 326 2.63 3.61 -13.90
N PRO A 327 1.92 3.32 -12.79
CA PRO A 327 0.77 4.04 -12.23
C PRO A 327 1.15 5.38 -11.58
N TYR A 328 0.25 6.37 -11.60
CA TYR A 328 0.50 7.67 -10.97
C TYR A 328 0.60 7.53 -9.44
N GLY A 329 1.54 8.25 -8.83
CA GLY A 329 1.80 8.21 -7.38
C GLY A 329 2.38 6.88 -6.91
N LEU A 330 2.91 6.03 -7.80
CA LEU A 330 3.64 4.84 -7.35
C LEU A 330 4.97 5.27 -6.75
N VAL A 331 5.14 5.04 -5.46
CA VAL A 331 6.41 5.18 -4.73
C VAL A 331 7.29 3.94 -4.90
N LEU A 332 8.60 4.14 -4.86
CA LEU A 332 9.63 3.12 -5.09
C LEU A 332 10.67 3.11 -3.96
N ALA A 333 10.93 1.92 -3.42
CA ALA A 333 11.97 1.69 -2.40
C ALA A 333 13.40 1.93 -2.93
N GLU A 334 13.60 1.73 -4.24
CA GLU A 334 14.86 2.02 -4.93
C GLU A 334 14.56 2.90 -6.16
N PRO A 335 15.32 3.99 -6.40
CA PRO A 335 15.04 4.88 -7.53
C PRO A 335 15.09 4.16 -8.87
N ALA A 336 14.09 4.42 -9.72
CA ALA A 336 14.14 4.05 -11.13
C ALA A 336 15.10 4.98 -11.88
N THR A 337 15.72 4.47 -12.94
CA THR A 337 16.48 5.29 -13.89
C THR A 337 15.66 5.50 -15.14
N VAL A 338 15.52 6.76 -15.57
CA VAL A 338 14.78 7.15 -16.77
C VAL A 338 15.74 7.81 -17.75
N SER A 339 15.68 7.37 -19.01
CA SER A 339 16.43 7.93 -20.12
C SER A 339 15.45 8.49 -21.16
N VAL A 340 15.72 9.68 -21.67
CA VAL A 340 14.89 10.35 -22.68
C VAL A 340 15.79 10.86 -23.80
N GLU A 341 15.50 10.45 -25.04
CA GLU A 341 16.12 11.01 -26.23
C GLU A 341 15.60 12.43 -26.48
N ILE A 342 16.49 13.41 -26.40
CA ILE A 342 16.18 14.81 -26.71
C ILE A 342 17.44 15.53 -27.19
N ASP A 343 17.30 16.29 -28.28
CA ASP A 343 18.37 17.11 -28.81
C ASP A 343 18.41 18.47 -28.08
N GLY A 344 19.62 18.97 -27.80
CA GLY A 344 19.82 20.32 -27.24
C GLY A 344 20.86 20.39 -26.12
N GLU A 345 21.13 21.62 -25.68
CA GLU A 345 22.01 21.94 -24.57
C GLU A 345 21.22 22.21 -23.29
N ASN A 346 21.90 22.15 -22.14
CA ASN A 346 21.35 22.54 -20.82
C ASN A 346 19.99 21.89 -20.47
N PRO A 347 19.87 20.55 -20.49
CA PRO A 347 18.58 19.93 -20.27
C PRO A 347 18.07 20.15 -18.85
N VAL A 348 16.77 20.40 -18.75
CA VAL A 348 16.03 20.54 -17.49
C VAL A 348 15.01 19.43 -17.42
N VAL A 349 15.02 18.69 -16.31
CA VAL A 349 14.02 17.66 -15.99
C VAL A 349 13.12 18.22 -14.91
N GLU A 350 11.82 18.11 -15.11
CA GLU A 350 10.79 18.55 -14.16
C GLU A 350 9.77 17.44 -13.94
N ARG A 351 9.25 17.34 -12.71
CA ARG A 351 8.09 16.52 -12.34
C ARG A 351 6.92 17.43 -12.00
N TYR A 352 5.72 17.07 -12.41
CA TYR A 352 4.53 17.80 -12.01
C TYR A 352 4.12 17.39 -10.59
N ASP A 353 3.99 18.37 -9.71
CA ASP A 353 3.40 18.21 -8.39
C ASP A 353 1.91 18.60 -8.49
N GLU A 354 1.03 17.62 -8.25
CA GLU A 354 -0.42 17.80 -8.30
C GLU A 354 -0.96 18.62 -7.12
N GLU A 355 -0.26 18.64 -5.98
CA GLU A 355 -0.67 19.41 -4.79
C GLU A 355 -0.45 20.92 -5.02
N SER A 356 0.75 21.31 -5.44
CA SER A 356 1.05 22.70 -5.77
C SER A 356 0.54 23.12 -7.15
N GLY A 357 0.22 22.16 -8.02
CA GLY A 357 -0.19 22.36 -9.41
C GLY A 357 0.95 22.92 -10.28
N ALA A 358 2.20 22.67 -9.91
CA ALA A 358 3.39 23.26 -10.53
C ALA A 358 4.41 22.20 -10.98
N TRP A 359 5.27 22.60 -11.93
CA TRP A 359 6.43 21.81 -12.33
C TRP A 359 7.59 22.08 -11.36
N GLU A 360 8.19 21.01 -10.84
CA GLU A 360 9.33 21.05 -9.94
C GLU A 360 10.56 20.45 -10.60
N THR A 361 11.69 21.17 -10.55
CA THR A 361 12.94 20.70 -11.16
C THR A 361 13.54 19.54 -10.37
N ILE A 362 13.84 18.44 -11.08
CA ILE A 362 14.60 17.30 -10.54
C ILE A 362 16.10 17.57 -10.72
N ALA A 363 16.83 17.56 -9.61
CA ALA A 363 18.28 17.66 -9.63
C ALA A 363 18.95 16.35 -10.08
N GLY A 364 20.19 16.43 -10.55
CA GLY A 364 20.98 15.24 -10.87
C GLY A 364 20.74 14.65 -12.26
N ALA A 365 19.96 15.32 -13.11
CA ALA A 365 19.89 14.98 -14.53
C ALA A 365 21.29 15.09 -15.18
N SER A 366 21.61 14.13 -16.02
CA SER A 366 22.85 14.07 -16.79
C SER A 366 22.55 13.91 -18.27
N CYS A 367 23.39 14.45 -19.13
CA CYS A 367 23.21 14.34 -20.58
C CYS A 367 24.49 13.79 -21.21
N ALA A 368 24.32 12.73 -22.01
CA ALA A 368 25.39 12.16 -22.81
C ALA A 368 24.79 11.62 -24.11
N ASP A 369 25.44 11.90 -25.24
CA ASP A 369 25.09 11.34 -26.55
C ASP A 369 23.61 11.53 -26.96
N GLY A 370 22.99 12.68 -26.63
CA GLY A 370 21.58 12.98 -26.95
C GLY A 370 20.55 12.32 -26.02
N LEU A 371 21.02 11.69 -24.94
CA LEU A 371 20.19 11.06 -23.93
C LEU A 371 20.29 11.81 -22.61
N VAL A 372 19.14 12.30 -22.12
CA VAL A 372 18.99 12.84 -20.78
C VAL A 372 18.62 11.69 -19.84
N ASN A 373 19.43 11.50 -18.80
CA ASN A 373 19.25 10.46 -17.79
C ASN A 373 18.99 11.11 -16.43
N PHE A 374 17.96 10.64 -15.73
CA PHE A 374 17.64 11.07 -14.37
C PHE A 374 17.09 9.90 -13.55
N SER A 375 16.98 10.10 -12.23
CA SER A 375 16.39 9.11 -11.33
C SER A 375 15.12 9.66 -10.68
N THR A 376 14.17 8.79 -10.39
CA THR A 376 12.94 9.13 -9.65
C THR A 376 12.55 7.99 -8.71
N ILE A 377 12.00 8.33 -7.55
CA ILE A 377 11.39 7.38 -6.60
C ILE A 377 9.86 7.37 -6.70
N GLU A 378 9.28 8.23 -7.54
CA GLU A 378 7.83 8.34 -7.65
C GLU A 378 7.43 8.45 -9.12
N PHE A 379 6.33 7.80 -9.50
CA PHE A 379 5.74 7.89 -10.83
C PHE A 379 4.69 8.99 -10.90
N GLY A 380 4.57 9.59 -12.07
CA GLY A 380 3.90 10.88 -12.22
C GLY A 380 4.04 11.42 -13.63
N LYS A 381 3.79 12.72 -13.79
CA LYS A 381 4.03 13.45 -15.04
C LYS A 381 5.42 14.06 -15.03
N PHE A 382 6.14 13.89 -16.13
CA PHE A 382 7.50 14.38 -16.31
C PHE A 382 7.58 15.24 -17.56
N LYS A 383 8.52 16.19 -17.52
CA LYS A 383 8.87 17.03 -18.65
C LYS A 383 10.38 17.13 -18.73
N VAL A 384 10.93 16.80 -19.87
CA VAL A 384 12.34 17.04 -20.19
C VAL A 384 12.38 18.12 -21.26
N SER A 385 13.15 19.17 -21.02
CA SER A 385 13.33 20.26 -21.98
C SER A 385 14.80 20.54 -22.21
N ALA A 386 15.16 20.98 -23.42
CA ALA A 386 16.52 21.34 -23.79
C ALA A 386 16.54 22.56 -24.70
N GLU A 387 17.58 23.40 -24.56
CA GLU A 387 17.80 24.56 -25.40
C GLU A 387 18.36 24.12 -26.76
N GLN A 388 17.67 24.45 -27.84
CA GLN A 388 18.11 24.19 -29.20
C GLN A 388 19.28 25.11 -29.55
N GLU A 389 20.29 24.53 -30.23
CA GLU A 389 21.43 25.28 -30.71
C GLU A 389 20.97 26.34 -31.72
N THR A 390 21.02 27.63 -31.36
CA THR A 390 20.64 28.69 -32.30
C THR A 390 21.60 28.65 -33.49
N ALA A 391 21.07 28.37 -34.69
CA ALA A 391 21.90 28.34 -35.89
C ALA A 391 22.69 29.66 -36.01
N PRO A 392 24.04 29.64 -36.09
CA PRO A 392 24.79 30.87 -36.31
C PRO A 392 24.37 31.46 -37.65
N ALA A 393 24.13 32.77 -37.67
CA ALA A 393 23.88 33.53 -38.89
C ALA A 393 24.95 33.15 -39.93
N ALA A 394 24.50 32.61 -41.07
CA ALA A 394 25.31 31.96 -42.10
C ALA A 394 26.72 32.54 -42.27
N SER A 395 27.71 31.88 -41.66
CA SER A 395 29.06 31.83 -42.17
C SER A 395 29.51 30.37 -42.12
N GLY A 396 29.58 29.75 -43.29
CA GLY A 396 29.70 28.31 -43.45
C GLY A 396 30.85 27.67 -42.67
N GLY A 397 30.53 26.51 -42.10
CA GLY A 397 31.45 25.60 -41.44
C GLY A 397 30.64 24.64 -40.56
N GLY A 398 30.18 23.54 -41.14
CA GLY A 398 29.41 22.53 -40.42
C GLY A 398 30.20 21.91 -39.28
N GLY A 399 29.53 21.72 -38.15
CA GLY A 399 30.03 21.03 -36.98
C GLY A 399 28.93 20.98 -35.94
N GLY A 400 28.06 19.97 -36.03
CA GLY A 400 27.22 19.56 -34.91
C GLY A 400 28.09 19.02 -33.77
N CYS A 401 27.46 18.83 -32.61
CA CYS A 401 28.05 18.34 -31.36
C CYS A 401 29.20 17.34 -31.56
N PHE A 402 30.44 17.82 -31.47
CA PHE A 402 31.62 16.98 -31.27
C PHE A 402 32.32 17.43 -30.00
N ILE A 403 32.36 16.50 -29.04
CA ILE A 403 33.33 16.32 -27.96
C ILE A 403 34.45 17.38 -27.94
N SER A 404 34.43 18.25 -26.93
CA SER A 404 35.63 18.99 -26.52
C SER A 404 36.27 18.27 -25.33
N SER A 405 37.22 17.39 -25.63
CA SER A 405 38.21 16.95 -24.66
C SER A 405 39.36 17.94 -24.68
N VAL A 406 39.52 18.73 -23.60
CA VAL A 406 40.78 19.45 -23.37
C VAL A 406 41.11 19.44 -21.87
N CYS A 407 42.03 18.55 -21.49
CA CYS A 407 42.90 18.75 -20.31
C CYS A 407 43.81 19.96 -20.53
N PRO A 408 44.18 20.66 -19.46
CA PRO A 408 45.58 20.63 -19.06
C PRO A 408 45.84 19.79 -17.81
#